data_AF-A0A4Q2Y384-F1
#
_entry.id   AF-A0A4Q2Y384-F1
#
_cell.length_a   1.000
_cell.length_b   1.000
_cell.length_c   1.000
_cell.angle_alpha   90.00
_cell.angle_beta   90.00
_cell.angle_gamma   90.00
#
_symmetry.space_group_name_H-M   'P 1'
#
loop_
_entity.id
_entity.type
_entity.pdbx_description
1 polymer ?
#
loop_
_entity_poly.entity_id
_entity_poly.type
_entity_poly.pdbx_seq_one_letter_code
_entity_poly.pdbx_strand_id
1 'polypeptide(L)' 'MTAFCAVDRADDHPLRPVDYRPLDSFWESRGYLKHPDLQATFSWKETGEEQESPKTLTFWTRTWDK' A
#
# COMPACT_ATOMS: atom_id res chain seq x y z
N MET A 1 -9.80 -13.96 10.28
CA MET A 1 -9.45 -12.62 9.79
C MET A 1 -8.10 -12.71 9.10
N THR A 2 -7.90 -11.99 8.01
CA THR A 2 -6.61 -11.85 7.34
C THR A 2 -6.27 -10.38 7.21
N ALA A 3 -4.98 -10.05 7.20
CA ALA A 3 -4.50 -8.69 7.02
C ALA A 3 -3.20 -8.69 6.21
N PHE A 4 -2.99 -7.61 5.45
CA PHE A 4 -1.72 -7.27 4.83
C PHE A 4 -1.55 -5.74 4.89
N CYS A 5 -0.37 -5.23 4.53
CA CYS A 5 -0.17 -3.80 4.32
C CYS A 5 0.49 -3.57 2.96
N ALA A 6 0.18 -2.44 2.32
CA ALA A 6 0.73 -2.06 1.02
C ALA A 6 1.39 -0.69 1.12
N VAL A 7 2.49 -0.50 0.39
CA VAL A 7 3.23 0.76 0.36
C VAL A 7 2.35 1.88 -0.19
N ASP A 8 2.29 2.99 0.54
CA ASP A 8 1.63 4.20 0.07
C ASP A 8 2.57 4.94 -0.89
N ARG A 9 2.20 4.96 -2.18
CA ARG A 9 2.91 5.72 -3.21
C ARG A 9 2.10 6.94 -3.61
N ALA A 10 2.78 8.09 -3.69
CA ALA A 10 2.16 9.32 -4.16
C ALA A 10 1.67 9.18 -5.61
N ASP A 11 0.59 9.88 -5.94
CA ASP A 11 -0.01 9.80 -7.28
C ASP A 11 0.86 10.44 -8.37
N ASP A 12 1.71 11.37 -7.99
CA ASP A 12 2.68 12.07 -8.83
C ASP A 12 4.08 11.43 -8.83
N HIS A 13 4.21 10.19 -8.33
CA HIS A 13 5.50 9.52 -8.26
C HIS A 13 6.17 9.46 -9.64
N PRO A 14 7.44 9.90 -9.78
CA PRO A 14 8.08 10.11 -11.09
C PRO A 14 8.22 8.83 -11.92
N LEU A 15 8.30 7.67 -11.27
CA LEU A 15 8.35 6.36 -11.92
C LEU A 15 6.96 5.72 -12.15
N ARG A 16 5.86 6.44 -11.93
CA ARG A 16 4.51 5.92 -12.15
C ARG A 16 4.24 5.77 -13.66
N PRO A 17 3.89 4.57 -14.15
CA PRO A 17 3.52 4.37 -15.55
C PRO A 17 2.28 5.18 -15.95
N VAL A 18 2.21 5.58 -17.21
CA VAL A 18 1.08 6.37 -17.76
C VAL A 18 -0.26 5.63 -17.63
N ASP A 19 -0.24 4.31 -17.76
CA ASP A 19 -1.41 3.43 -17.70
C ASP A 19 -1.55 2.70 -16.36
N TYR A 20 -0.89 3.21 -15.30
CA TYR A 20 -0.94 2.60 -13.98
C TYR A 20 -2.37 2.48 -13.45
N ARG A 21 -2.70 1.27 -12.98
CA ARG A 21 -3.97 0.98 -12.31
C ARG A 21 -3.70 0.60 -10.86
N PRO A 22 -4.24 1.34 -9.87
CA PRO A 22 -4.10 0.98 -8.47
C PRO A 22 -4.79 -0.35 -8.19
N LEU A 23 -4.25 -1.10 -7.22
CA LEU A 23 -4.81 -2.39 -6.83
C LEU A 23 -5.98 -2.27 -5.85
N ASP A 24 -6.31 -1.05 -5.40
CA ASP A 24 -7.37 -0.77 -4.43
C ASP A 24 -8.69 -1.44 -4.83
N SER A 25 -9.18 -1.19 -6.05
CA SER A 25 -10.42 -1.82 -6.55
C SER A 25 -10.33 -3.35 -6.66
N PHE A 26 -9.14 -3.89 -6.93
CA PHE A 26 -8.94 -5.34 -6.93
C PHE A 26 -9.10 -5.93 -5.52
N TRP A 27 -8.52 -5.30 -4.51
CA TRP A 27 -8.61 -5.76 -3.12
C TRP A 27 -10.00 -5.57 -2.52
N GLU A 28 -10.64 -4.44 -2.81
CA GLU A 28 -12.04 -4.19 -2.45
C GLU A 28 -12.96 -5.28 -3.02
N SER A 29 -12.77 -5.67 -4.28
CA SER A 29 -13.55 -6.77 -4.90
C SER A 29 -13.34 -8.13 -4.22
N ARG A 30 -12.24 -8.30 -3.48
CA ARG A 30 -11.92 -9.50 -2.69
C ARG A 30 -12.36 -9.40 -1.24
N GLY A 31 -13.08 -8.33 -0.86
CA GLY A 31 -13.60 -8.11 0.49
C GLY A 31 -12.58 -7.57 1.48
N TYR A 32 -11.48 -6.98 0.99
CA TYR A 32 -10.55 -6.25 1.86
C TYR A 32 -10.98 -4.80 2.02
N LEU A 33 -10.82 -4.27 3.23
CA LEU A 33 -11.04 -2.88 3.57
C LEU A 33 -9.72 -2.21 3.88
N LYS A 34 -9.47 -1.04 3.28
CA LYS A 34 -8.32 -0.18 3.58
C LYS A 34 -8.55 0.54 4.90
N HIS A 35 -7.54 0.58 5.76
CA HIS A 35 -7.57 1.28 7.05
C HIS A 35 -6.51 2.37 7.09
N PRO A 36 -6.80 3.60 6.59
CA PRO A 36 -5.85 4.71 6.61
C PRO A 36 -5.40 5.12 8.03
N ASP A 37 -6.18 4.76 9.04
CA ASP A 37 -5.88 4.92 10.47
C ASP A 37 -4.87 3.90 11.00
N LEU A 38 -4.64 2.80 10.27
CA LEU A 38 -3.69 1.75 10.62
C LEU A 38 -2.52 1.75 9.63
N GLN A 39 -1.37 2.24 10.10
CA GLN A 39 -0.17 2.37 9.30
C GLN A 39 1.07 1.78 9.98
N ALA A 40 1.98 1.25 9.17
CA ALA A 40 3.33 0.90 9.57
C ALA A 40 4.35 1.75 8.81
N THR A 41 5.52 1.93 9.41
CA THR A 41 6.65 2.57 8.74
C THR A 41 7.83 1.61 8.74
N PHE A 42 8.38 1.34 7.56
CA PHE A 42 9.63 0.61 7.42
C PHE A 42 10.61 1.46 6.62
N SER A 43 11.89 1.39 6.98
CA SER A 43 12.95 2.06 6.24
C SER A 43 13.60 1.07 5.28
N TRP A 44 13.76 1.48 4.03
CA TRP A 44 14.60 0.80 3.06
C TRP A 44 15.09 1.81 2.03
N LYS A 45 16.11 1.40 1.27
CA LYS A 45 16.64 2.17 0.15
C LYS A 45 15.81 1.87 -1.10
N GLU A 46 15.10 2.87 -1.62
CA GLU A 46 14.33 2.73 -2.85
C GLU A 46 15.20 2.88 -4.11
N THR A 47 14.68 2.45 -5.26
CA THR A 47 15.34 2.66 -6.54
C THR A 47 15.54 4.16 -6.82
N GLY A 48 16.79 4.58 -6.98
CA GLY A 48 17.14 5.98 -7.25
C GLY A 48 17.45 6.81 -6.00
N GLU A 49 17.28 6.25 -4.79
CA GLU A 49 17.71 6.91 -3.57
C GLU A 49 19.18 6.61 -3.27
N GLU A 50 19.88 7.54 -2.63
CA GLU A 50 21.27 7.32 -2.20
C GLU A 50 21.34 6.53 -0.88
N GLN A 51 20.38 6.78 0.01
CA GLN A 51 20.29 6.27 1.38
C GLN A 51 18.91 5.66 1.65
N GLU A 52 18.78 4.91 2.75
CA GLU A 52 17.47 4.43 3.19
C GLU A 52 16.56 5.60 3.59
N SER A 53 15.27 5.46 3.31
CA SER A 53 14.26 6.42 3.73
C SER A 53 13.03 5.70 4.30
N PRO A 54 12.29 6.33 5.23
CA PRO A 54 11.10 5.75 5.80
C PRO A 54 9.97 5.72 4.76
N LYS A 55 9.22 4.64 4.73
CA LYS A 55 8.10 4.43 3.82
C LYS A 55 6.89 3.97 4.62
N THR A 56 5.76 4.59 4.34
CA THR A 56 4.49 4.28 4.99
C THR A 56 3.77 3.16 4.25
N LEU A 57 3.21 2.23 5.01
CA LEU A 57 2.35 1.17 4.50
C LEU A 57 1.00 1.25 5.22
N THR A 58 -0.08 1.26 4.45
CA THR A 58 -1.44 1.24 4.98
C THR A 58 -1.96 -0.20 5.06
N PHE A 59 -2.56 -0.55 6.19
CA PHE A 59 -3.13 -1.88 6.40
C PHE A 59 -4.46 -2.08 5.68
N TRP A 60 -4.64 -3.30 5.19
CA TRP A 60 -5.87 -3.81 4.62
C TRP A 60 -6.30 -5.03 5.41
N THR A 61 -7.57 -5.11 5.79
CA THR A 61 -8.10 -6.25 6.55
C THR A 61 -9.29 -6.88 5.85
N ARG A 62 -9.47 -8.18 6.04
CA ARG A 62 -10.67 -8.91 5.64
C ARG A 62 -11.11 -9.81 6.79
N THR A 63 -12.36 -9.62 7.20
CA THR A 63 -13.04 -10.49 8.17
C THR A 63 -13.63 -11.70 7.46
N TRP A 64 -13.81 -12.80 8.20
CA TRP A 64 -14.62 -13.93 7.73
C TRP A 64 -15.97 -13.77 8.42
N ASP A 65 -17.03 -13.60 7.66
CA ASP A 65 -18.37 -13.72 8.20
C ASP A 65 -18.66 -15.22 8.35
N LYS A 66 -19.12 -15.62 9.54
CA LYS A 66 -19.58 -17.00 9.79
C LYS A 66 -20.98 -17.19 9.25
#